data_AF-A0A4R0ULK8-F1
#
_entry.id   AF-A0A4R0ULK8-F1
#
_cell.length_a   1.000
_cell.length_b   1.000
_cell.length_c   1.000
_cell.angle_alpha   90.00
_cell.angle_beta   90.00
_cell.angle_gamma   90.00
#
_symmetry.space_group_name_H-M   'P 1'
#
loop_
_entity.id
_entity.type
_entity.pdbx_description
1 polymer ?
#
loop_
_entity_poly.entity_id
_entity_poly.type
_entity_poly.pdbx_seq_one_letter_code
_entity_poly.pdbx_strand_id
1 'polypeptide(L)'
;MCRMNDFSFFQRLRFAGKIITRGVAAVDDMPAEIMPPSRTAAYDPLQLSTVFRGVQVLQTAIAGLPLHEIRGGVKLNTLTSIIDRPDANRSRRDFISDIVASLCLDGNAFVRKLRYGGEVVSCQVLPPSLVTVRDDGRDPAAPVLRYSYLGREYTPDDVTHLKFLNVPGRLRGLGPISAAREEVEGAKMARDYKARFYTDSSNVKGYLKSDQKITPDSAKQAKDDWGKAGKAGDIKVVGSNLTYVPLDMKPADLQFLETQKFDTTQIARLLGIPASIMLAAVDGSNLTYSNIEQSWIEFADYTLAAYTGELEELLSGLLPRGRVVRFDWDSSRRADMADRYNAYKTAIGSGWLTVDDVREREGLPPLTPEQAAQIQPIGGNANAQ
;
A
#
# COMPACT_ATOMS: atom_id res chain seq x y z
N MET A 1 -33.86 -22.35 43.34
CA MET A 1 -34.71 -21.17 43.53
C MET A 1 -34.04 -20.25 44.54
N CYS A 2 -33.25 -19.28 44.07
CA CYS A 2 -32.83 -18.12 44.85
C CYS A 2 -32.70 -16.94 43.87
N ARG A 3 -33.30 -15.80 44.23
CA ARG A 3 -33.86 -14.80 43.31
C ARG A 3 -32.78 -14.01 42.53
N MET A 4 -32.80 -14.14 41.21
CA MET A 4 -32.27 -13.13 40.27
C MET A 4 -33.24 -11.95 40.26
N ASN A 5 -33.00 -10.87 41.02
CA ASN A 5 -33.66 -9.60 40.72
C ASN A 5 -33.02 -8.30 41.26
N ASP A 6 -31.91 -8.33 41.99
CA ASP A 6 -31.34 -7.10 42.57
C ASP A 6 -29.96 -6.73 41.99
N PHE A 7 -29.91 -6.35 40.71
CA PHE A 7 -28.75 -5.65 40.15
C PHE A 7 -29.21 -4.41 39.39
N SER A 8 -28.71 -3.23 39.80
CA SER A 8 -29.08 -1.96 39.18
C SER A 8 -28.52 -1.85 37.76
N PHE A 9 -29.17 -1.03 36.92
CA PHE A 9 -28.78 -0.75 35.53
C PHE A 9 -27.30 -0.37 35.38
N PHE A 10 -26.75 0.37 36.35
CA PHE A 10 -25.33 0.77 36.37
C PHE A 10 -24.37 -0.38 36.73
N GLN A 11 -24.80 -1.39 37.49
CA GLN A 11 -23.99 -2.58 37.75
C GLN A 11 -23.89 -3.47 36.51
N ARG A 12 -24.94 -3.53 35.67
CA ARG A 12 -24.89 -4.26 34.39
C ARG A 12 -23.96 -3.60 33.37
N LEU A 13 -23.86 -2.27 33.36
CA LEU A 13 -22.94 -1.54 32.48
C LEU A 13 -21.46 -1.79 32.84
N ARG A 14 -21.14 -1.97 34.13
CA ARG A 14 -19.78 -2.26 34.59
C ARG A 14 -19.27 -3.65 34.19
N PHE A 15 -20.17 -4.62 34.02
CA PHE A 15 -19.82 -5.99 33.61
C PHE A 15 -19.72 -6.16 32.09
N ALA A 16 -20.33 -5.27 31.29
CA ALA A 16 -20.27 -5.32 29.83
C ALA A 16 -18.95 -4.77 29.23
N GLY A 17 -18.12 -4.07 30.01
CA GLY A 17 -16.85 -3.47 29.58
C GLY A 17 -15.61 -4.34 29.71
N LYS A 18 -15.71 -5.59 30.19
CA LYS A 18 -14.58 -6.52 30.24
C LYS A 18 -14.45 -7.26 28.91
N ILE A 19 -13.94 -6.54 27.91
CA ILE A 19 -13.23 -7.17 26.80
C ILE A 19 -12.04 -7.92 27.42
N ILE A 20 -11.89 -9.17 27.01
CA ILE A 20 -10.87 -10.11 27.49
C ILE A 20 -9.49 -9.58 27.10
N THR A 21 -8.88 -8.75 27.94
CA THR A 21 -7.44 -8.50 27.94
C THR A 21 -6.78 -9.62 28.74
N ARG A 22 -6.17 -10.57 28.03
CA ARG A 22 -5.30 -11.59 28.64
C ARG A 22 -4.15 -10.89 29.38
N GLY A 23 -3.96 -11.25 30.65
CA GLY A 23 -2.66 -11.15 31.34
C GLY A 23 -2.48 -10.08 32.43
N VAL A 24 -3.49 -9.76 33.26
CA VAL A 24 -3.29 -8.88 34.43
C VAL A 24 -2.69 -9.60 35.65
N ALA A 25 -2.77 -10.94 35.71
CA ALA A 25 -2.31 -11.70 36.88
C ALA A 25 -0.78 -11.73 37.08
N ALA A 26 0.02 -11.31 36.09
CA ALA A 26 1.48 -11.20 36.21
C ALA A 26 1.95 -9.75 36.47
N VAL A 27 1.03 -8.79 36.54
CA VAL A 27 1.32 -7.35 36.68
C VAL A 27 1.30 -6.89 38.14
N ASP A 28 0.65 -7.64 39.04
CA ASP A 28 0.54 -7.29 40.47
C ASP A 28 1.82 -7.56 41.29
N ASP A 29 2.80 -8.30 40.75
CA ASP A 29 4.08 -8.60 41.43
C ASP A 29 5.25 -7.68 40.99
N MET A 30 5.02 -6.69 40.12
CA MET A 30 6.07 -5.80 39.63
C MET A 30 6.09 -4.45 40.39
N PRO A 31 7.19 -4.09 41.07
CA PRO A 31 7.30 -2.80 41.74
C PRO A 31 7.17 -1.63 40.73
N ALA A 32 6.44 -0.58 41.11
CA ALA A 32 6.03 0.53 40.24
C ALA A 32 7.16 1.27 39.52
N GLU A 33 8.42 1.10 39.96
CA GLU A 33 9.63 1.67 39.38
C GLU A 33 10.05 1.02 38.05
N ILE A 34 9.42 -0.09 37.64
CA ILE A 34 9.78 -0.89 36.45
C ILE A 34 8.70 -0.78 35.35
N MET A 35 7.62 -0.02 35.57
CA MET A 35 6.48 0.03 34.66
C MET A 35 6.76 0.96 33.45
N PRO A 36 6.71 0.47 32.19
CA PRO A 36 7.00 1.32 31.03
C PRO A 36 5.88 2.36 30.81
N PRO A 37 6.22 3.59 30.41
CA PRO A 37 5.24 4.66 30.22
C PRO A 37 4.28 4.34 29.08
N SER A 38 3.01 4.73 29.22
CA SER A 38 2.03 4.65 28.13
C SER A 38 2.39 5.65 27.02
N ARG A 39 2.22 5.23 25.76
CA ARG A 39 2.70 6.00 24.59
C ARG A 39 1.62 6.06 23.52
N THR A 40 1.20 7.29 23.19
CA THR A 40 0.38 7.58 22.02
C THR A 40 1.15 8.60 21.18
N ALA A 41 1.71 8.15 20.05
CA ALA A 41 2.41 8.99 19.09
C ALA A 41 1.54 9.14 17.83
N ALA A 42 1.58 10.31 17.19
CA ALA A 42 0.94 10.54 15.90
C ALA A 42 1.38 9.47 14.88
N TYR A 43 0.40 8.85 14.24
CA TYR A 43 0.58 7.69 13.37
C TYR A 43 0.73 8.15 11.91
N ASP A 44 1.86 7.83 11.31
CA ASP A 44 2.06 7.90 9.86
C ASP A 44 2.31 6.48 9.33
N PRO A 45 1.39 5.91 8.53
CA PRO A 45 1.53 4.56 7.98
C PRO A 45 2.74 4.42 7.06
N LEU A 46 3.22 5.51 6.46
CA LEU A 46 4.39 5.50 5.57
C LEU A 46 5.71 5.24 6.31
N GLN A 47 5.72 5.33 7.65
CA GLN A 47 6.89 4.93 8.44
C GLN A 47 7.14 3.42 8.40
N LEU A 48 6.18 2.61 7.97
CA LEU A 48 6.36 1.17 7.79
C LEU A 48 6.87 0.89 6.38
N SER A 49 8.05 0.27 6.27
CA SER A 49 8.73 0.05 4.97
C SER A 49 7.86 -0.70 3.96
N THR A 50 7.08 -1.67 4.41
CA THR A 50 6.14 -2.42 3.56
C THR A 50 5.05 -1.52 2.98
N VAL A 51 4.50 -0.60 3.77
CA VAL A 51 3.49 0.36 3.30
C VAL A 51 4.12 1.37 2.35
N PHE A 52 5.26 1.95 2.73
CA PHE A 52 6.01 2.88 1.87
C PHE A 52 6.32 2.27 0.51
N ARG A 53 6.88 1.06 0.50
CA ARG A 53 7.22 0.34 -0.73
C ARG A 53 5.97 0.02 -1.55
N GLY A 54 4.90 -0.44 -0.90
CA GLY A 54 3.67 -0.77 -1.60
C GLY A 54 3.03 0.44 -2.28
N VAL A 55 2.94 1.58 -1.58
CA VAL A 55 2.47 2.85 -2.18
C VAL A 55 3.38 3.28 -3.34
N GLN A 56 4.70 3.23 -3.15
CA GLN A 56 5.67 3.58 -4.20
C GLN A 56 5.53 2.70 -5.45
N VAL A 57 5.33 1.39 -5.28
CA VAL A 57 5.14 0.45 -6.39
C VAL A 57 3.87 0.80 -7.17
N LEU A 58 2.74 1.03 -6.49
CA LEU A 58 1.48 1.41 -7.12
C LEU A 58 1.63 2.73 -7.89
N GLN A 59 2.23 3.76 -7.28
CA GLN A 59 2.47 5.05 -7.94
C GLN A 59 3.36 4.89 -9.18
N THR A 60 4.45 4.14 -9.06
CA THR A 60 5.41 3.94 -10.18
C THR A 60 4.76 3.18 -11.32
N ALA A 61 4.00 2.12 -11.01
CA ALA A 61 3.32 1.32 -12.01
C ALA A 61 2.28 2.16 -12.77
N ILE A 62 1.38 2.85 -12.07
CA ILE A 62 0.28 3.60 -12.67
C ILE A 62 0.77 4.84 -13.41
N ALA A 63 1.65 5.63 -12.79
CA ALA A 63 2.13 6.86 -13.40
C ALA A 63 3.17 6.61 -14.51
N GLY A 64 3.63 5.36 -14.67
CA GLY A 64 4.44 4.90 -15.79
C GLY A 64 3.62 4.49 -17.02
N LEU A 65 2.31 4.28 -16.89
CA LEU A 65 1.45 3.86 -17.99
C LEU A 65 1.24 5.01 -19.00
N PRO A 66 1.36 4.75 -20.30
CA PRO A 66 0.92 5.65 -21.35
C PRO A 66 -0.61 5.86 -21.29
N LEU A 67 -1.04 7.03 -21.77
CA LEU A 67 -2.45 7.39 -21.90
C LEU A 67 -2.77 7.58 -23.38
N HIS A 68 -3.96 7.15 -23.78
CA HIS A 68 -4.51 7.38 -25.10
C HIS A 68 -5.88 8.05 -25.00
N GLU A 69 -6.12 9.02 -25.87
CA GLU A 69 -7.47 9.51 -26.11
C GLU A 69 -8.15 8.68 -27.18
N ILE A 70 -9.43 8.35 -26.96
CA ILE A 70 -10.24 7.58 -27.88
C ILE A 70 -11.47 8.40 -28.25
N ARG A 71 -11.77 8.47 -29.56
CA ARG A 71 -12.99 9.11 -30.09
C ARG A 71 -13.69 8.15 -31.04
N GLY A 72 -14.95 7.82 -30.75
CA GLY A 72 -15.73 6.90 -31.59
C GLY A 72 -15.11 5.51 -31.74
N GLY A 73 -14.33 5.06 -30.76
CA GLY A 73 -13.63 3.77 -30.80
C GLY A 73 -12.23 3.80 -31.42
N VAL A 74 -11.79 4.94 -31.97
CA VAL A 74 -10.47 5.10 -32.60
C VAL A 74 -9.52 5.85 -31.67
N LYS A 75 -8.30 5.32 -31.48
CA LYS A 75 -7.22 5.99 -30.73
C LYS A 75 -6.75 7.22 -31.49
N LEU A 76 -6.58 8.34 -30.78
CA LEU A 76 -6.03 9.57 -31.32
C LEU A 76 -4.51 9.61 -31.13
N ASN A 77 -3.81 10.18 -32.09
CA ASN A 77 -2.34 10.26 -32.08
C ASN A 77 -1.81 11.42 -31.21
N THR A 78 -2.70 12.26 -30.68
CA THR A 78 -2.35 13.41 -29.85
C THR A 78 -3.23 13.47 -28.61
N LEU A 79 -2.61 13.84 -27.50
CA LEU A 79 -3.31 14.16 -26.25
C LEU A 79 -3.70 15.63 -26.24
N THR A 80 -4.87 15.92 -25.70
CA THR A 80 -5.34 17.26 -25.39
C THR A 80 -4.46 17.84 -24.27
N SER A 81 -4.20 19.14 -24.32
CA SER A 81 -3.28 19.83 -23.37
C SER A 81 -3.62 19.58 -21.90
N ILE A 82 -4.92 19.55 -21.55
CA ILE A 82 -5.37 19.29 -20.18
C ILE A 82 -5.08 17.85 -19.71
N ILE A 83 -5.00 16.89 -20.63
CA ILE A 83 -4.65 15.49 -20.31
C ILE A 83 -3.14 15.32 -20.26
N ASP A 84 -2.40 16.01 -21.13
CA ASP A 84 -0.95 15.97 -21.10
C ASP A 84 -0.39 16.63 -19.83
N ARG A 85 -0.98 17.75 -19.40
CA ARG A 85 -0.63 18.45 -18.16
C ARG A 85 -1.87 18.87 -17.36
N PRO A 86 -2.45 17.97 -16.53
CA PRO A 86 -3.66 18.27 -15.75
C PRO A 86 -3.46 19.36 -14.68
N ASP A 87 -2.35 19.32 -13.95
CA ASP A 87 -1.98 20.36 -12.99
C ASP A 87 -0.99 21.32 -13.66
N ALA A 88 -1.32 22.61 -13.72
CA ALA A 88 -0.44 23.60 -14.34
C ALA A 88 0.90 23.73 -13.60
N ASN A 89 0.94 23.42 -12.30
CA ASN A 89 2.11 23.61 -11.43
C ASN A 89 2.97 22.34 -11.29
N ARG A 90 2.44 21.16 -11.60
CA ARG A 90 3.10 19.86 -11.38
C ARG A 90 3.15 19.02 -12.64
N SER A 91 3.99 17.99 -12.64
CA SER A 91 4.01 17.04 -13.77
C SER A 91 2.76 16.15 -13.74
N ARG A 92 2.38 15.58 -14.89
CA ARG A 92 1.31 14.57 -14.96
C ARG A 92 1.59 13.39 -14.04
N ARG A 93 2.85 12.98 -13.95
CA ARG A 93 3.29 11.87 -13.09
C ARG A 93 3.00 12.17 -11.62
N ASP A 94 3.33 13.38 -11.15
CA ASP A 94 3.07 13.77 -9.76
C ASP A 94 1.57 13.85 -9.48
N PHE A 95 0.80 14.43 -10.41
CA PHE A 95 -0.66 14.51 -10.30
C PHE A 95 -1.32 13.13 -10.14
N ILE A 96 -0.93 12.17 -11.00
CA ILE A 96 -1.42 10.78 -10.91
C ILE A 96 -0.94 10.13 -9.61
N SER A 97 0.32 10.33 -9.23
CA SER A 97 0.91 9.74 -8.03
C SER A 97 0.21 10.23 -6.75
N ASP A 98 -0.15 11.51 -6.69
CA ASP A 98 -0.88 12.11 -5.57
C ASP A 98 -2.29 11.53 -5.42
N ILE A 99 -2.98 11.30 -6.54
CA ILE A 99 -4.30 10.66 -6.56
C ILE A 99 -4.19 9.20 -6.08
N VAL A 100 -3.23 8.45 -6.62
CA VAL A 100 -3.00 7.05 -6.22
C VAL A 100 -2.66 6.95 -4.73
N ALA A 101 -1.81 7.82 -4.21
CA ALA A 101 -1.51 7.86 -2.77
C ALA A 101 -2.76 8.19 -1.94
N SER A 102 -3.57 9.15 -2.38
CA SER A 102 -4.81 9.54 -1.70
C SER A 102 -5.82 8.38 -1.66
N LEU A 103 -6.02 7.68 -2.77
CA LEU A 103 -6.87 6.48 -2.86
C LEU A 103 -6.34 5.33 -2.00
N CYS A 104 -5.02 5.10 -1.99
CA CYS A 104 -4.41 4.02 -1.22
C CYS A 104 -4.44 4.28 0.30
N LEU A 105 -4.09 5.49 0.73
CA LEU A 105 -3.93 5.85 2.15
C LEU A 105 -5.27 6.17 2.82
N ASP A 106 -6.12 6.97 2.16
CA ASP A 106 -7.40 7.46 2.72
C ASP A 106 -8.62 6.77 2.09
N GLY A 107 -8.51 6.26 0.86
CA GLY A 107 -9.65 5.74 0.09
C GLY A 107 -10.35 6.77 -0.76
N ASN A 108 -9.95 8.03 -0.66
CA ASN A 108 -10.60 9.15 -1.30
C ASN A 108 -9.56 10.04 -1.93
N ALA A 109 -9.78 10.42 -3.19
CA ALA A 109 -9.05 11.51 -3.81
C ALA A 109 -10.05 12.58 -4.23
N PHE A 110 -9.70 13.85 -3.99
CA PHE A 110 -10.52 14.99 -4.36
C PHE A 110 -9.75 15.85 -5.33
N VAL A 111 -10.32 16.09 -6.51
CA VAL A 111 -9.68 16.89 -7.55
C VAL A 111 -10.53 18.12 -7.80
N ARG A 112 -10.01 19.28 -7.42
CA ARG A 112 -10.64 20.58 -7.69
C ARG A 112 -10.31 21.02 -9.11
N LYS A 113 -11.34 21.31 -9.89
CA LYS A 113 -11.24 21.86 -11.25
C LYS A 113 -11.20 23.39 -11.18
N LEU A 114 -10.14 23.98 -11.69
CA LEU A 114 -10.02 25.42 -11.87
C LEU A 114 -10.50 25.77 -13.27
N ARG A 115 -11.46 26.69 -13.35
CA ARG A 115 -12.05 27.13 -14.61
C ARG A 115 -11.67 28.56 -14.93
N TYR A 116 -11.43 28.84 -16.21
CA TYR A 116 -11.27 30.18 -16.75
C TYR A 116 -12.10 30.28 -18.04
N GLY A 117 -13.01 31.24 -18.13
CA GLY A 117 -13.91 31.35 -19.28
C GLY A 117 -14.89 30.17 -19.45
N GLY A 118 -15.16 29.40 -18.39
CA GLY A 118 -16.03 28.21 -18.41
C GLY A 118 -15.31 26.89 -18.72
N GLU A 119 -14.11 26.96 -19.28
CA GLU A 119 -13.27 25.79 -19.56
C GLU A 119 -12.39 25.43 -18.37
N VAL A 120 -12.14 24.13 -18.16
CA VAL A 120 -11.22 23.67 -17.11
C VAL A 120 -9.79 23.86 -17.60
N VAL A 121 -9.05 24.75 -16.93
CA VAL A 121 -7.66 25.08 -17.27
C VAL A 121 -6.65 24.31 -16.45
N SER A 122 -7.02 23.87 -15.25
CA SER A 122 -6.13 23.10 -14.38
C SER A 122 -6.91 22.31 -13.33
N CYS A 123 -6.35 21.18 -12.91
CA CYS A 123 -6.85 20.32 -11.85
C CYS A 123 -5.88 20.30 -10.68
N GLN A 124 -6.40 20.39 -9.45
CA GLN A 124 -5.60 20.37 -8.23
C GLN A 124 -6.08 19.28 -7.29
N VAL A 125 -5.19 18.36 -6.94
CA VAL A 125 -5.46 17.33 -5.94
C VAL A 125 -5.48 17.98 -4.56
N LEU A 126 -6.59 17.83 -3.84
CA LEU A 126 -6.77 18.35 -2.50
C LEU A 126 -6.39 17.27 -1.46
N PRO A 127 -5.74 17.63 -0.33
CA PRO A 127 -5.47 16.71 0.76
C PRO A 127 -6.77 16.11 1.33
N PRO A 128 -6.98 14.78 1.28
CA PRO A 128 -8.24 14.17 1.70
C PRO A 128 -8.61 14.40 3.16
N SER A 129 -7.61 14.56 4.03
CA SER A 129 -7.78 14.84 5.46
C SER A 129 -8.37 16.23 5.76
N LEU A 130 -8.28 17.16 4.81
CA LEU A 130 -8.78 18.53 4.93
C LEU A 130 -10.12 18.75 4.21
N VAL A 131 -10.63 17.73 3.51
CA VAL A 131 -11.90 17.79 2.79
C VAL A 131 -12.99 17.14 3.64
N THR A 132 -14.09 17.85 3.86
CA THR A 132 -15.31 17.29 4.45
C THR A 132 -16.36 17.07 3.37
N VAL A 133 -16.97 15.89 3.34
CA VAL A 133 -18.08 15.56 2.44
C VAL A 133 -19.37 15.58 3.25
N ARG A 134 -20.38 16.30 2.76
CA ARG A 134 -21.72 16.35 3.33
C ARG A 134 -22.75 15.95 2.28
N ASP A 135 -23.88 15.48 2.76
CA ASP A 135 -25.05 15.18 1.97
C ASP A 135 -26.20 16.10 2.43
N ASP A 136 -26.62 17.00 1.56
CA ASP A 136 -27.78 17.88 1.77
C ASP A 136 -29.09 17.24 1.27
N GLY A 137 -28.99 16.02 0.74
CA GLY A 137 -30.10 15.23 0.24
C GLY A 137 -30.96 14.64 1.37
N ARG A 138 -32.16 14.21 1.00
CA ARG A 138 -33.06 13.48 1.92
C ARG A 138 -33.05 11.97 1.69
N ASP A 139 -32.64 11.55 0.50
CA ASP A 139 -32.59 10.14 0.10
C ASP A 139 -31.12 9.68 0.10
N PRO A 140 -30.72 8.76 1.01
CA PRO A 140 -29.38 8.19 1.04
C PRO A 140 -28.96 7.48 -0.26
N ALA A 141 -29.92 7.07 -1.11
CA ALA A 141 -29.65 6.49 -2.42
C ALA A 141 -29.34 7.54 -3.50
N ALA A 142 -29.68 8.80 -3.28
CA ALA A 142 -29.46 9.92 -4.20
C ALA A 142 -28.89 11.14 -3.45
N PRO A 143 -27.64 11.06 -2.96
CA PRO A 143 -27.05 12.10 -2.14
C PRO A 143 -26.82 13.39 -2.94
N VAL A 144 -27.12 14.54 -2.32
CA VAL A 144 -26.79 15.87 -2.84
C VAL A 144 -25.48 16.30 -2.21
N LEU A 145 -24.37 15.93 -2.86
CA LEU A 145 -23.04 16.09 -2.28
C LEU A 145 -22.60 17.56 -2.22
N ARG A 146 -21.99 17.91 -1.09
CA ARG A 146 -21.24 19.15 -0.86
C ARG A 146 -19.85 18.83 -0.34
N TYR A 147 -18.86 19.57 -0.82
CA TYR A 147 -17.48 19.45 -0.38
C TYR A 147 -17.05 20.74 0.30
N SER A 148 -16.45 20.65 1.48
CA SER A 148 -15.84 21.80 2.16
C SER A 148 -14.34 21.59 2.26
N TYR A 149 -13.57 22.60 1.82
CA TYR A 149 -12.11 22.62 1.91
C TYR A 149 -11.64 24.02 2.32
N LEU A 150 -10.89 24.09 3.43
CA LEU A 150 -10.38 25.34 4.03
C LEU A 150 -11.47 26.43 4.22
N GLY A 151 -12.66 26.01 4.68
CA GLY A 151 -13.79 26.91 4.94
C GLY A 151 -14.55 27.40 3.70
N ARG A 152 -14.21 26.91 2.51
CA ARG A 152 -14.96 27.16 1.27
C ARG A 152 -15.76 25.93 0.87
N GLU A 153 -16.98 26.15 0.41
CA GLU A 153 -17.85 25.09 -0.11
C GLU A 153 -17.73 24.97 -1.63
N TYR A 154 -17.87 23.74 -2.10
CA TYR A 154 -17.73 23.33 -3.49
C TYR A 154 -18.83 22.33 -3.84
N THR A 155 -19.24 22.35 -5.10
CA THR A 155 -20.21 21.40 -5.67
C THR A 155 -19.51 20.24 -6.38
N PRO A 156 -20.25 19.18 -6.77
CA PRO A 156 -19.71 18.13 -7.63
C PRO A 156 -19.23 18.61 -9.01
N ASP A 157 -19.67 19.79 -9.47
CA ASP A 157 -19.09 20.38 -10.69
C ASP A 157 -17.72 21.04 -10.44
N ASP A 158 -17.43 21.46 -9.21
CA ASP A 158 -16.15 22.07 -8.86
C ASP A 158 -15.10 21.03 -8.44
N VAL A 159 -15.54 19.98 -7.74
CA VAL A 159 -14.68 18.93 -7.19
C VAL A 159 -15.15 17.56 -7.65
N THR A 160 -14.26 16.83 -8.33
CA THR A 160 -14.45 15.42 -8.63
C THR A 160 -13.96 14.60 -7.43
N HIS A 161 -14.82 13.73 -6.90
CA HIS A 161 -14.50 12.82 -5.80
C HIS A 161 -14.33 11.40 -6.34
N LEU A 162 -13.11 10.90 -6.27
CA LEU A 162 -12.73 9.54 -6.64
C LEU A 162 -12.71 8.67 -5.38
N LYS A 163 -13.22 7.45 -5.48
CA LYS A 163 -13.32 6.52 -4.35
C LYS A 163 -12.70 5.19 -4.71
N PHE A 164 -11.83 4.67 -3.85
CA PHE A 164 -11.21 3.36 -4.10
C PHE A 164 -12.23 2.23 -3.96
N LEU A 165 -12.83 2.09 -2.77
CA LEU A 165 -13.95 1.16 -2.52
C LEU A 165 -15.19 1.96 -2.15
N ASN A 166 -16.26 1.80 -2.94
CA ASN A 166 -17.54 2.45 -2.67
C ASN A 166 -18.48 1.49 -1.92
N VAL A 167 -19.12 1.98 -0.86
CA VAL A 167 -20.09 1.22 -0.05
C VAL A 167 -21.40 2.01 -0.05
N PRO A 168 -22.54 1.43 -0.45
CA PRO A 168 -23.83 2.12 -0.44
C PRO A 168 -24.13 2.78 0.91
N GLY A 169 -24.60 4.02 0.88
CA GLY A 169 -24.87 4.82 2.07
C GLY A 169 -23.65 5.48 2.73
N ARG A 170 -22.41 5.18 2.29
CA ARG A 170 -21.22 5.91 2.73
C ARG A 170 -20.85 7.03 1.76
N LEU A 171 -20.69 8.24 2.30
CA LEU A 171 -20.29 9.41 1.51
C LEU A 171 -18.83 9.34 1.08
N ARG A 172 -17.95 8.74 1.90
CA ARG A 172 -16.53 8.50 1.60
C ARG A 172 -16.27 7.05 1.27
N GLY A 173 -15.34 6.83 0.34
CA GLY A 173 -14.78 5.51 0.05
C GLY A 173 -13.82 5.05 1.13
N LEU A 174 -13.48 3.76 1.08
CA LEU A 174 -12.48 3.13 1.93
C LEU A 174 -11.25 2.78 1.09
N GLY A 175 -10.07 3.14 1.59
CA GLY A 175 -8.78 2.77 1.01
C GLY A 175 -8.20 1.58 1.75
N PRO A 176 -7.30 0.80 1.13
CA PRO A 176 -6.72 -0.39 1.73
C PRO A 176 -6.10 -0.09 3.11
N ILE A 177 -5.24 0.93 3.20
CA ILE A 177 -4.59 1.29 4.47
C ILE A 177 -5.57 1.85 5.49
N SER A 178 -6.54 2.67 5.05
CA SER A 178 -7.56 3.23 5.94
C SER A 178 -8.48 2.15 6.53
N ALA A 179 -8.79 1.10 5.76
CA ALA A 179 -9.69 0.03 6.16
C ALA A 179 -9.05 -0.91 7.18
N ALA A 180 -7.75 -1.19 7.04
CA ALA A 180 -7.00 -2.03 7.95
C ALA A 180 -6.09 -1.23 8.90
N ARG A 181 -6.50 -0.02 9.28
CA ARG A 181 -5.70 0.88 10.11
C ARG A 181 -5.19 0.21 11.39
N GLU A 182 -6.05 -0.51 12.10
CA GLU A 182 -5.70 -1.21 13.34
C GLU A 182 -4.64 -2.29 13.11
N GLU A 183 -4.71 -3.03 12.00
CA GLU A 183 -3.72 -4.05 11.64
C GLU A 183 -2.35 -3.42 11.34
N VAL A 184 -2.33 -2.34 10.56
CA VAL A 184 -1.08 -1.62 10.22
C VAL A 184 -0.49 -0.93 11.46
N GLU A 185 -1.34 -0.40 12.35
CA GLU A 185 -0.91 0.12 13.65
C GLU A 185 -0.29 -0.98 14.52
N GLY A 186 -0.92 -2.16 14.61
CA GLY A 186 -0.40 -3.32 15.31
C GLY A 186 0.99 -3.74 14.81
N ALA A 187 1.16 -3.84 13.49
CA ALA A 187 2.46 -4.17 12.87
C ALA A 187 3.55 -3.15 13.21
N LYS A 188 3.22 -1.85 13.21
CA LYS A 188 4.14 -0.79 13.62
C LYS A 188 4.50 -0.90 15.10
N MET A 189 3.53 -1.14 15.97
CA MET A 189 3.77 -1.31 17.41
C MET A 189 4.66 -2.52 17.68
N ALA A 190 4.43 -3.64 16.99
CA ALA A 190 5.28 -4.83 17.10
C ALA A 190 6.72 -4.55 16.66
N ARG A 191 6.91 -3.85 15.54
CA ARG A 191 8.24 -3.40 15.07
C ARG A 191 8.93 -2.49 16.09
N ASP A 192 8.23 -1.48 16.60
CA ASP A 192 8.79 -0.52 17.56
C ASP A 192 9.09 -1.19 18.90
N TYR A 193 8.27 -2.14 19.32
CA TYR A 193 8.52 -2.97 20.50
C TYR A 193 9.77 -3.81 20.30
N LYS A 194 9.92 -4.50 19.15
CA LYS A 194 11.14 -5.24 18.80
C LYS A 194 12.39 -4.34 18.83
N ALA A 195 12.32 -3.15 18.22
CA ALA A 195 13.44 -2.22 18.23
C ALA A 195 13.83 -1.81 19.66
N ARG A 196 12.84 -1.49 20.51
CA ARG A 196 13.04 -1.16 21.92
C ARG A 196 13.53 -2.36 22.74
N PHE A 197 13.10 -3.57 22.41
CA PHE A 197 13.57 -4.78 23.08
C PHE A 197 15.10 -4.95 22.96
N TYR A 198 15.70 -4.52 21.83
CA TYR A 198 17.15 -4.57 21.68
C TYR A 198 17.88 -3.32 22.21
N THR A 199 17.25 -2.15 22.22
CA THR A 199 17.90 -0.90 22.65
C THR A 199 17.70 -0.56 24.11
N ASP A 200 16.62 -1.04 24.74
CA ASP A 200 16.35 -0.78 26.13
C ASP A 200 17.23 -1.68 27.02
N SER A 201 18.12 -1.05 27.77
CA SER A 201 18.98 -1.69 28.77
C SER A 201 18.21 -2.27 29.96
N SER A 202 16.92 -1.95 30.09
CA SER A 202 16.03 -2.48 31.13
C SER A 202 15.57 -3.93 30.88
N ASN A 203 15.78 -4.46 29.66
CA ASN A 203 15.53 -5.87 29.38
C ASN A 203 16.55 -6.72 30.13
N VAL A 204 16.14 -7.19 31.30
CA VAL A 204 16.93 -8.07 32.17
C VAL A 204 17.30 -9.31 31.36
N LYS A 205 18.57 -9.45 31.00
CA LYS A 205 19.08 -10.62 30.25
C LYS A 205 19.22 -11.86 31.14
N GLY A 206 19.15 -11.65 32.45
CA GLY A 206 19.22 -12.64 33.50
C GLY A 206 19.37 -11.94 34.84
N TYR A 207 19.10 -12.66 35.92
CA TYR A 207 19.32 -12.17 37.27
C TYR A 207 20.26 -13.12 38.01
N LEU A 208 20.99 -12.57 38.98
CA LEU A 208 21.79 -13.36 39.90
C LEU A 208 20.90 -13.73 41.08
N LYS A 209 20.73 -15.04 41.29
CA LYS A 209 19.99 -15.59 42.42
C LYS A 209 20.98 -16.08 43.48
N SER A 210 20.69 -15.82 44.75
CA SER A 210 21.35 -16.49 45.88
C SER A 210 20.33 -17.18 46.77
N ASP A 211 20.71 -18.33 47.31
CA ASP A 211 19.89 -19.08 48.27
C ASP A 211 20.09 -18.60 49.73
N GLN A 212 21.00 -17.62 49.96
CA GLN A 212 21.24 -17.00 51.26
C GLN A 212 20.86 -15.53 51.27
N LYS A 213 20.51 -14.98 52.45
CA LYS A 213 20.26 -13.53 52.61
C LYS A 213 21.57 -12.76 52.40
N ILE A 214 21.62 -11.97 51.32
CA ILE A 214 22.76 -11.09 50.99
C ILE A 214 22.50 -9.70 51.58
N THR A 215 23.54 -9.08 52.15
CA THR A 215 23.49 -7.68 52.60
C THR A 215 23.54 -6.72 51.41
N PRO A 216 22.91 -5.52 51.48
CA PRO A 216 22.91 -4.57 50.38
C PRO A 216 24.31 -4.22 49.83
N ASP A 217 25.31 -4.15 50.71
CA ASP A 217 26.70 -3.86 50.34
C ASP A 217 27.34 -4.99 49.52
N SER A 218 27.07 -6.25 49.90
CA SER A 218 27.57 -7.42 49.17
C SER A 218 26.90 -7.57 47.80
N ALA A 219 25.61 -7.25 47.69
CA ALA A 219 24.91 -7.22 46.41
C ALA A 219 25.45 -6.13 45.48
N LYS A 220 25.77 -4.95 46.02
CA LYS A 220 26.39 -3.85 45.27
C LYS A 220 27.78 -4.22 44.77
N GLN A 221 28.60 -4.82 45.64
CA GLN A 221 29.93 -5.31 45.27
C GLN A 221 29.87 -6.38 44.18
N ALA A 222 28.95 -7.35 44.29
CA ALA A 222 28.74 -8.37 43.27
C ALA A 222 28.29 -7.77 41.92
N LYS A 223 27.43 -6.75 41.94
CA LYS A 223 27.00 -6.01 40.73
C LYS A 223 28.16 -5.25 40.10
N ASP A 224 28.98 -4.58 40.91
CA ASP A 224 30.12 -3.80 40.45
C ASP A 224 31.22 -4.73 39.88
N ASP A 225 31.45 -5.88 40.50
CA ASP A 225 32.37 -6.91 39.99
C ASP A 225 31.85 -7.55 38.70
N TRP A 226 30.54 -7.76 38.57
CA TRP A 226 29.91 -8.23 37.34
C TRP A 226 30.04 -7.21 36.19
N GLY A 227 29.86 -5.92 36.49
CA GLY A 227 29.88 -4.81 35.53
C GLY A 227 31.26 -4.41 35.00
N LYS A 228 32.35 -4.83 35.64
CA LYS A 228 33.72 -4.58 35.16
C LYS A 228 33.96 -5.23 33.78
N ALA A 229 34.52 -4.47 32.84
CA ALA A 229 34.86 -4.98 31.50
C ALA A 229 36.00 -6.02 31.58
N GLY A 230 35.78 -7.21 31.03
CA GLY A 230 36.78 -8.28 30.92
C GLY A 230 37.24 -8.44 29.47
N LYS A 231 38.41 -9.06 29.25
CA LYS A 231 38.87 -9.42 27.90
C LYS A 231 38.10 -10.66 27.40
N ALA A 232 37.95 -10.79 26.08
CA ALA A 232 37.34 -12.00 25.50
C ALA A 232 38.15 -13.24 25.91
N GLY A 233 37.52 -14.15 26.68
CA GLY A 233 38.17 -15.34 27.25
C GLY A 233 38.39 -15.32 28.77
N ASP A 234 38.09 -14.22 29.47
CA ASP A 234 38.16 -14.16 30.94
C ASP A 234 37.00 -14.92 31.61
N ILE A 235 37.32 -15.77 32.59
CA ILE A 235 36.32 -16.43 33.45
C ILE A 235 36.00 -15.48 34.60
N LYS A 236 34.81 -14.89 34.58
CA LYS A 236 34.30 -14.06 35.69
C LYS A 236 33.84 -14.96 36.83
N VAL A 237 34.62 -14.99 37.91
CA VAL A 237 34.23 -15.66 39.16
C VAL A 237 33.51 -14.63 40.04
N VAL A 238 32.22 -14.84 40.28
CA VAL A 238 31.42 -14.04 41.21
C VAL A 238 31.19 -14.90 42.46
N GLY A 239 31.14 -14.27 43.64
CA GLY A 239 31.24 -14.91 44.96
C GLY A 239 30.35 -16.15 45.19
N SER A 240 30.66 -16.89 46.26
CA SER A 240 30.02 -18.17 46.59
C SER A 240 28.49 -18.08 46.63
N ASN A 241 27.82 -19.05 45.99
CA ASN A 241 26.37 -19.24 45.97
C ASN A 241 25.56 -18.20 45.16
N LEU A 242 26.13 -17.63 44.10
CA LEU A 242 25.37 -16.89 43.09
C LEU A 242 25.18 -17.73 41.84
N THR A 243 23.92 -18.01 41.50
CA THR A 243 23.55 -18.69 40.25
C THR A 243 23.03 -17.65 39.26
N TYR A 244 23.68 -17.56 38.10
CA TYR A 244 23.15 -16.79 36.97
C TYR A 244 21.99 -17.56 36.36
N VAL A 245 20.79 -16.98 36.43
CA VAL A 245 19.62 -17.51 35.74
C VAL A 245 19.45 -16.71 34.45
N PRO A 246 19.81 -17.27 33.28
CA PRO A 246 19.50 -16.62 32.02
C PRO A 246 17.97 -16.58 31.87
N LEU A 247 17.44 -15.43 31.47
CA LEU A 247 16.08 -15.37 30.95
C LEU A 247 16.18 -15.86 29.51
N ASP A 248 15.53 -16.97 29.18
CA ASP A 248 15.73 -17.66 27.91
C ASP A 248 15.16 -16.81 26.75
N MET A 249 16.05 -16.18 25.96
CA MET A 249 15.66 -15.18 24.94
C MET A 249 15.39 -15.80 23.56
N LYS A 250 15.89 -17.02 23.28
CA LYS A 250 15.91 -17.60 21.93
C LYS A 250 14.53 -17.84 21.28
N PRO A 251 13.47 -18.26 22.00
CA PRO A 251 12.15 -18.45 21.39
C PRO A 251 11.47 -17.14 20.95
N ALA A 252 11.74 -16.03 21.65
CA ALA A 252 11.11 -14.74 21.36
C ALA A 252 11.62 -14.14 20.04
N ASP A 253 12.92 -14.27 19.75
CA ASP A 253 13.52 -13.78 18.51
C ASP A 253 12.92 -14.44 17.26
N LEU A 254 12.69 -15.76 17.31
CA LEU A 254 12.02 -16.50 16.23
C LEU A 254 10.57 -16.04 16.07
N GLN A 255 9.83 -15.88 17.17
CA GLN A 255 8.44 -15.41 17.13
C GLN A 255 8.31 -13.99 16.55
N PHE A 256 9.26 -13.09 16.82
CA PHE A 256 9.26 -11.74 16.24
C PHE A 256 9.50 -11.77 14.73
N LEU A 257 10.38 -12.65 14.24
CA LEU A 257 10.62 -12.81 12.81
C LEU A 257 9.39 -13.36 12.09
N GLU A 258 8.73 -14.37 12.66
CA GLU A 258 7.48 -14.92 12.11
C GLU A 258 6.37 -13.88 12.08
N THR A 259 6.18 -13.13 13.16
CA THR A 259 5.19 -12.03 13.22
C THR A 259 5.47 -10.97 12.16
N GLN A 260 6.74 -10.57 11.99
CA GLN A 260 7.13 -9.57 10.98
C GLN A 260 6.89 -10.06 9.54
N LYS A 261 7.16 -11.35 9.26
CA LYS A 261 6.87 -11.97 7.94
C LYS A 261 5.36 -12.02 7.68
N PHE A 262 4.58 -12.38 8.69
CA PHE A 262 3.12 -12.42 8.61
C PHE A 262 2.54 -11.02 8.35
N ASP A 263 2.95 -10.01 9.12
CA ASP A 263 2.51 -8.62 8.94
C ASP A 263 2.85 -8.09 7.55
N THR A 264 4.05 -8.37 7.05
CA THR A 264 4.47 -7.97 5.70
C THR A 264 3.57 -8.60 4.63
N THR A 265 3.24 -9.88 4.78
CA THR A 265 2.38 -10.62 3.86
C THR A 265 0.93 -10.12 3.91
N GLN A 266 0.42 -9.81 5.10
CA GLN A 266 -0.92 -9.24 5.27
C GLN A 266 -1.02 -7.86 4.60
N ILE A 267 -0.05 -6.99 4.81
CA ILE A 267 -0.04 -5.65 4.19
C ILE A 267 0.12 -5.73 2.67
N ALA A 268 0.96 -6.64 2.17
CA ALA A 268 1.09 -6.88 0.73
C ALA A 268 -0.25 -7.36 0.11
N ARG A 269 -0.94 -8.30 0.79
CA ARG A 269 -2.28 -8.77 0.40
C ARG A 269 -3.30 -7.64 0.39
N LEU A 270 -3.30 -6.80 1.43
CA LEU A 270 -4.20 -5.66 1.55
C LEU A 270 -4.03 -4.65 0.42
N LEU A 271 -2.79 -4.42 -0.01
CA LEU A 271 -2.47 -3.56 -1.16
C LEU A 271 -2.68 -4.24 -2.52
N GLY A 272 -2.98 -5.54 -2.54
CA GLY A 272 -3.13 -6.32 -3.77
C GLY A 272 -1.82 -6.50 -4.54
N ILE A 273 -0.66 -6.39 -3.89
CA ILE A 273 0.64 -6.48 -4.56
C ILE A 273 1.21 -7.89 -4.37
N PRO A 274 1.50 -8.62 -5.46
CA PRO A 274 2.21 -9.89 -5.37
C PRO A 274 3.53 -9.78 -4.61
N ALA A 275 3.84 -10.78 -3.78
CA ALA A 275 5.06 -10.80 -2.96
C ALA A 275 6.36 -10.68 -3.79
N SER A 276 6.36 -11.24 -5.02
CA SER A 276 7.46 -11.13 -5.98
C SER A 276 7.78 -9.68 -6.37
N ILE A 277 6.75 -8.83 -6.51
CA ILE A 277 6.89 -7.41 -6.87
C ILE A 277 7.34 -6.58 -5.66
N MET A 278 6.95 -6.99 -4.46
CA MET A 278 7.38 -6.35 -3.20
C MET A 278 8.86 -6.62 -2.86
N LEU A 279 9.58 -7.42 -3.66
CA LEU A 279 10.96 -7.86 -3.42
C LEU A 279 11.12 -8.55 -2.04
N ALA A 280 10.04 -9.17 -1.54
CA ALA A 280 10.09 -9.97 -0.34
C ALA A 280 10.59 -11.38 -0.69
N ALA A 281 11.44 -11.96 0.16
CA ALA A 281 11.87 -13.35 0.00
C ALA A 281 10.65 -14.26 0.11
N VAL A 282 10.30 -14.94 -1.00
CA VAL A 282 9.27 -15.96 -1.00
C VAL A 282 9.94 -17.28 -0.59
N ASP A 283 9.85 -17.61 0.70
CA ASP A 283 10.42 -18.87 1.22
C ASP A 283 9.78 -20.06 0.50
N GLY A 284 10.60 -20.86 -0.20
CA GLY A 284 10.22 -22.17 -0.75
C GLY A 284 9.54 -22.19 -2.13
N SER A 285 9.35 -21.06 -2.80
CA SER A 285 8.77 -21.07 -4.17
C SER A 285 9.87 -21.11 -5.24
N ASN A 286 9.96 -22.22 -5.96
CA ASN A 286 10.60 -22.26 -7.28
C ASN A 286 9.78 -21.38 -8.25
N LEU A 287 9.94 -20.07 -8.19
CA LEU A 287 9.30 -19.14 -9.10
C LEU A 287 9.92 -19.32 -10.49
N THR A 288 9.31 -20.18 -11.31
CA THR A 288 9.59 -20.23 -12.75
C THR A 288 9.18 -18.91 -13.39
N TYR A 289 9.90 -18.47 -14.42
CA TYR A 289 9.65 -17.23 -15.16
C TYR A 289 8.16 -17.04 -15.57
N SER A 290 7.51 -18.11 -16.04
CA SER A 290 6.09 -18.11 -16.40
C SER A 290 5.14 -17.75 -15.24
N ASN A 291 5.43 -18.16 -14.01
CA ASN A 291 4.61 -17.83 -12.83
C ASN A 291 4.73 -16.33 -12.46
N ILE A 292 5.90 -15.72 -12.74
CA ILE A 292 6.14 -14.31 -12.48
C ILE A 292 5.34 -13.46 -13.47
N GLU A 293 5.34 -13.81 -14.76
CA GLU A 293 4.57 -13.10 -15.79
C GLU A 293 3.06 -13.13 -15.50
N GLN A 294 2.53 -14.29 -15.10
CA GLN A 294 1.13 -14.39 -14.68
C GLN A 294 0.81 -13.49 -13.48
N SER A 295 1.72 -13.43 -12.50
CA SER A 295 1.56 -12.53 -11.33
C SER A 295 1.53 -11.05 -11.73
N TRP A 296 2.27 -10.64 -12.75
CA TRP A 296 2.23 -9.27 -13.28
C TRP A 296 0.90 -8.95 -13.98
N ILE A 297 0.35 -9.92 -14.71
CA ILE A 297 -0.96 -9.79 -15.36
C ILE A 297 -2.05 -9.65 -14.29
N GLU A 298 -2.08 -10.53 -13.28
CA GLU A 298 -3.04 -10.45 -12.17
C GLU A 298 -2.93 -9.11 -11.42
N PHE A 299 -1.70 -8.63 -11.19
CA PHE A 299 -1.47 -7.33 -10.57
C PHE A 299 -2.05 -6.18 -11.39
N ALA A 300 -1.86 -6.20 -12.71
CA ALA A 300 -2.41 -5.18 -13.60
C ALA A 300 -3.95 -5.22 -13.62
N ASP A 301 -4.52 -6.41 -13.82
CA ASP A 301 -5.95 -6.58 -14.09
C ASP A 301 -6.82 -6.40 -12.84
N TYR A 302 -6.36 -6.80 -11.65
CA TYR A 302 -7.15 -6.71 -10.42
C TYR A 302 -6.77 -5.50 -9.56
N THR A 303 -5.47 -5.21 -9.43
CA THR A 303 -5.01 -4.19 -8.48
C THR A 303 -4.88 -2.84 -9.14
N LEU A 304 -4.11 -2.73 -10.23
CA LEU A 304 -3.89 -1.44 -10.89
C LEU A 304 -5.18 -0.91 -11.53
N ALA A 305 -5.99 -1.80 -12.12
CA ALA A 305 -7.28 -1.46 -12.74
C ALA A 305 -8.23 -0.72 -11.79
N ALA A 306 -8.24 -1.06 -10.50
CA ALA A 306 -9.08 -0.42 -9.49
C ALA A 306 -8.72 1.07 -9.29
N TYR A 307 -7.45 1.45 -9.50
CA TYR A 307 -7.03 2.85 -9.41
C TYR A 307 -7.15 3.57 -10.75
N THR A 308 -6.77 2.90 -11.85
CA THR A 308 -6.79 3.50 -13.18
C THR A 308 -8.21 3.75 -13.66
N GLY A 309 -9.20 2.91 -13.31
CA GLY A 309 -10.59 3.12 -13.69
C GLY A 309 -11.13 4.47 -13.21
N GLU A 310 -10.95 4.78 -11.93
CA GLU A 310 -11.33 6.08 -11.34
C GLU A 310 -10.58 7.25 -12.01
N LEU A 311 -9.29 7.07 -12.32
CA LEU A 311 -8.48 8.07 -13.04
C LEU A 311 -8.96 8.27 -14.48
N GLU A 312 -9.33 7.21 -15.19
CA GLU A 312 -9.87 7.27 -16.55
C GLU A 312 -11.20 8.01 -16.58
N GLU A 313 -12.08 7.77 -15.59
CA GLU A 313 -13.34 8.49 -15.45
C GLU A 313 -13.09 9.99 -15.17
N LEU A 314 -12.20 10.32 -14.24
CA LEU A 314 -11.79 11.69 -13.97
C LEU A 314 -11.28 12.39 -15.24
N LEU A 315 -10.30 11.79 -15.92
CA LEU A 315 -9.64 12.38 -17.08
C LEU A 315 -10.60 12.47 -18.28
N SER A 316 -11.44 11.46 -18.50
CA SER A 316 -12.48 11.50 -19.53
C SER A 316 -13.50 12.61 -19.27
N GLY A 317 -13.85 12.86 -18.00
CA GLY A 317 -14.76 13.93 -17.60
C GLY A 317 -14.21 15.35 -17.83
N LEU A 318 -12.89 15.50 -18.05
CA LEU A 318 -12.26 16.77 -18.43
C LEU A 318 -12.34 17.06 -19.94
N LEU A 319 -12.63 16.02 -20.75
CA LEU A 319 -12.72 16.15 -22.20
C LEU A 319 -14.15 16.48 -22.66
N PRO A 320 -14.30 17.05 -23.87
CA PRO A 320 -15.60 17.19 -24.50
C PRO A 320 -16.29 15.83 -24.70
N ARG A 321 -17.62 15.84 -24.70
CA ARG A 321 -18.44 14.63 -24.91
C ARG A 321 -18.01 13.84 -26.15
N GLY A 322 -18.00 12.51 -26.03
CA GLY A 322 -17.63 11.58 -27.10
C GLY A 322 -16.13 11.29 -27.22
N ARG A 323 -15.31 11.85 -26.32
CA ARG A 323 -13.92 11.43 -26.11
C ARG A 323 -13.77 10.79 -24.73
N VAL A 324 -12.92 9.77 -24.66
CA VAL A 324 -12.56 9.10 -23.41
C VAL A 324 -11.05 8.91 -23.34
N VAL A 325 -10.51 8.89 -22.14
CA VAL A 325 -9.10 8.60 -21.87
C VAL A 325 -9.00 7.17 -21.36
N ARG A 326 -8.04 6.40 -21.89
CA ARG A 326 -7.73 5.04 -21.43
C ARG A 326 -6.24 4.88 -21.19
N PHE A 327 -5.86 4.13 -20.18
CA PHE A 327 -4.48 3.70 -19.97
C PHE A 327 -4.11 2.56 -20.94
N ASP A 328 -2.85 2.58 -21.37
CA ASP A 328 -2.29 1.53 -22.22
C ASP A 328 -1.63 0.43 -21.39
N TRP A 329 -2.35 -0.68 -21.24
CA TRP A 329 -1.87 -1.86 -20.54
C TRP A 329 -0.89 -2.70 -21.35
N ASP A 330 -0.89 -2.60 -22.68
CA ASP A 330 -0.03 -3.44 -23.53
C ASP A 330 1.43 -3.07 -23.33
N SER A 331 1.72 -1.79 -23.05
CA SER A 331 3.06 -1.32 -22.72
C SER A 331 3.60 -1.88 -21.40
N SER A 332 2.72 -2.16 -20.42
CA SER A 332 3.08 -2.71 -19.11
C SER A 332 3.16 -4.23 -19.14
N ARG A 333 2.33 -4.88 -19.95
CA ARG A 333 2.37 -6.32 -20.25
C ARG A 333 3.52 -6.62 -21.21
N ARG A 334 4.75 -6.28 -20.83
CA ARG A 334 5.97 -6.66 -21.57
C ARG A 334 6.02 -8.19 -21.67
N ALA A 335 5.33 -8.74 -22.65
CA ALA A 335 5.48 -10.11 -23.10
C ALA A 335 6.93 -10.28 -23.56
N ASP A 336 7.44 -11.51 -23.48
CA ASP A 336 8.67 -11.86 -24.16
C ASP A 336 8.60 -11.34 -25.61
N MET A 337 9.70 -10.72 -26.05
CA MET A 337 9.84 -10.22 -27.41
C MET A 337 9.50 -11.33 -28.42
N ALA A 338 9.84 -12.58 -28.10
CA ALA A 338 9.50 -13.75 -28.90
C ALA A 338 7.98 -13.91 -29.10
N ASP A 339 7.20 -13.90 -28.02
CA ASP A 339 5.74 -14.06 -28.07
C ASP A 339 5.06 -12.90 -28.79
N ARG A 340 5.54 -11.67 -28.55
CA ARG A 340 5.02 -10.47 -29.21
C ARG A 340 5.25 -10.52 -30.72
N TYR A 341 6.44 -10.89 -31.18
CA TYR A 341 6.74 -11.04 -32.61
C TYR A 341 5.98 -12.22 -33.25
N ASN A 342 5.78 -13.31 -32.51
CA ASN A 342 4.94 -14.42 -32.98
C ASN A 342 3.47 -14.00 -33.13
N ALA A 343 2.94 -13.21 -32.20
CA ALA A 343 1.59 -12.65 -32.29
C ALA A 343 1.45 -11.73 -33.52
N TYR A 344 2.42 -10.83 -33.77
CA TYR A 344 2.42 -10.00 -34.97
C TYR A 344 2.52 -10.83 -36.26
N LYS A 345 3.35 -11.86 -36.28
CA LYS A 345 3.45 -12.78 -37.44
C LYS A 345 2.12 -13.44 -37.73
N THR A 346 1.43 -13.95 -36.71
CA THR A 346 0.09 -14.55 -36.86
C THR A 346 -0.94 -13.53 -37.32
N ALA A 347 -0.89 -12.30 -36.80
CA ALA A 347 -1.82 -11.24 -37.16
C ALA A 347 -1.65 -10.75 -38.60
N ILE A 348 -0.40 -10.55 -39.04
CA ILE A 348 -0.07 -10.24 -40.45
C ILE A 348 -0.51 -11.40 -41.35
N GLY A 349 -0.20 -12.65 -40.97
CA GLY A 349 -0.62 -13.83 -41.73
C GLY A 349 -2.14 -14.00 -41.83
N SER A 350 -2.89 -13.52 -40.84
CA SER A 350 -4.36 -13.54 -40.84
C SER A 350 -4.99 -12.35 -41.57
N GLY A 351 -4.18 -11.37 -42.02
CA GLY A 351 -4.61 -10.24 -42.84
C GLY A 351 -5.37 -9.12 -42.11
N TRP A 352 -5.48 -9.15 -40.77
CA TRP A 352 -6.15 -8.08 -40.01
C TRP A 352 -5.19 -7.00 -39.50
N LEU A 353 -3.88 -7.25 -39.52
CA LEU A 353 -2.84 -6.23 -39.31
C LEU A 353 -1.93 -6.14 -40.53
N THR A 354 -1.59 -4.92 -40.93
CA THR A 354 -0.55 -4.65 -41.92
C THR A 354 0.82 -4.49 -41.26
N VAL A 355 1.89 -4.52 -42.08
CA VAL A 355 3.25 -4.27 -41.59
C VAL A 355 3.36 -2.84 -41.04
N ASP A 356 2.69 -1.87 -41.66
CA ASP A 356 2.69 -0.48 -41.19
C ASP A 356 1.93 -0.32 -39.87
N ASP A 357 0.84 -1.07 -39.64
CA ASP A 357 0.15 -1.06 -38.35
C ASP A 357 1.04 -1.60 -37.21
N VAL A 358 1.84 -2.64 -37.50
CA VAL A 358 2.81 -3.17 -36.52
C VAL A 358 3.93 -2.16 -36.26
N ARG A 359 4.39 -1.45 -37.29
CA ARG A 359 5.41 -0.40 -37.15
C ARG A 359 4.91 0.77 -36.31
N GLU A 360 3.68 1.22 -36.54
CA GLU A 360 3.05 2.26 -35.74
C GLU A 360 2.99 1.86 -34.25
N ARG A 361 2.58 0.61 -33.95
CA ARG A 361 2.56 0.07 -32.58
C ARG A 361 3.94 0.01 -31.92
N GLU A 362 4.99 -0.23 -32.70
CA GLU A 362 6.39 -0.21 -32.23
C GLU A 362 7.02 1.19 -32.25
N GLY A 363 6.25 2.24 -32.60
CA GLY A 363 6.76 3.62 -32.66
C GLY A 363 7.73 3.86 -33.82
N LEU A 364 7.70 3.02 -34.86
CA LEU A 364 8.51 3.13 -36.06
C LEU A 364 7.75 3.91 -37.15
N PRO A 365 8.45 4.71 -37.98
CA PRO A 365 7.81 5.40 -39.10
C PRO A 365 7.26 4.39 -40.12
N PRO A 366 6.18 4.73 -40.84
CA PRO A 366 5.63 3.87 -41.90
C PRO A 366 6.68 3.59 -42.97
N LEU A 367 6.54 2.46 -43.66
CA LEU A 367 7.48 2.09 -44.72
C LEU A 367 7.39 3.07 -45.89
N THR A 368 8.54 3.36 -46.50
CA THR A 368 8.52 4.00 -47.81
C THR A 368 8.06 2.99 -48.87
N PRO A 369 7.50 3.45 -50.01
CA PRO A 369 7.09 2.55 -51.09
C PRO A 369 8.22 1.61 -51.58
N GLU A 370 9.47 2.10 -51.58
CA GLU A 370 10.65 1.31 -51.93
C GLU A 370 10.97 0.22 -50.89
N GLN A 371 10.78 0.52 -49.60
CA GLN A 371 10.98 -0.45 -48.52
C GLN A 371 9.86 -1.49 -48.50
N ALA A 372 8.61 -1.09 -48.74
CA ALA A 372 7.48 -2.01 -48.83
C ALA A 372 7.64 -3.03 -49.98
N ALA A 373 8.21 -2.60 -51.11
CA ALA A 373 8.48 -3.47 -52.26
C ALA A 373 9.57 -4.53 -52.01
N GLN A 374 10.43 -4.33 -51.01
CA GLN A 374 11.51 -5.27 -50.64
C GLN A 374 11.05 -6.34 -49.64
N ILE A 375 9.85 -6.21 -49.05
CA ILE A 375 9.34 -7.13 -48.05
C ILE A 375 8.57 -8.26 -48.75
N GLN A 376 9.05 -9.49 -48.60
CA GLN A 376 8.34 -10.68 -49.09
C GLN A 376 7.11 -10.97 -48.21
N PRO A 377 5.94 -11.26 -48.80
CA PRO A 377 4.74 -11.59 -48.03
C PRO A 377 4.94 -12.90 -47.25
N ILE A 378 4.62 -12.87 -45.95
CA ILE A 378 4.67 -14.02 -45.07
C ILE A 378 3.55 -14.99 -45.49
N GLY A 379 3.89 -16.10 -46.13
CA GLY A 379 2.94 -17.17 -46.49
C GLY A 379 2.65 -17.35 -47.97
N GLY A 380 3.29 -16.58 -48.87
CA GLY A 380 3.25 -16.87 -50.30
C GLY A 380 4.16 -18.04 -50.62
N ASN A 381 3.62 -19.26 -50.70
CA ASN A 381 4.31 -20.36 -51.39
C ASN A 381 4.57 -19.91 -52.83
N ALA A 382 5.83 -19.56 -53.11
CA ALA A 382 6.35 -19.47 -54.47
C ALA A 382 6.44 -20.89 -55.04
N ASN A 383 5.30 -21.47 -55.41
CA ASN A 383 5.19 -22.67 -56.24
C ASN A 383 3.83 -22.64 -56.95
N ALA A 384 3.74 -21.76 -57.94
CA ALA A 384 2.81 -21.89 -59.05
C ALA A 384 3.63 -21.62 -60.33
N GLN A 385 4.33 -22.65 -60.79
CA GLN A 385 4.73 -22.82 -62.18
C GLN A 385 3.94 -23.97 -62.76
#